data_AF-A0A8H4BGR4-F1
#
_entry.id   AF-A0A8H4BGR4-F1
#
_cell.length_a   1.000
_cell.length_b   1.000
_cell.length_c   1.000
_cell.angle_alpha   90.00
_cell.angle_beta   90.00
_cell.angle_gamma   90.00
#
_symmetry.space_group_name_H-M   'P 1'
#
loop_
_entity.id
_entity.type
_entity.pdbx_description
1 polymer ?
#
loop_
_entity_poly.entity_id
_entity_poly.type
_entity_poly.pdbx_seq_one_letter_code
_entity_poly.pdbx_strand_id
1 'polypeptide(L)'
;MDEHEHGHDSGMGHSHNLDPALFESSAATNEPIGLIMTLHICFMVLAFGILYPLGMVLGLARNKWHVPVQILASAVFVVGYFLAHAHNGRNYEPHIAHRWFAHIVIWAVIGQFGLGVYLKLHLEKGILGKVRPLLTKIHKYLGASIPVIGYVQIVLGVIASLGFCYGDHQGQCLAHFIMGSSFVAYGIVMLLMLRVGGPLLIRNGKSQEWYDSWVILAWGIVNTFTEHRWGHDWNHGDYQHTSMGVIWWAAGILGVVLSRNGKRSVIPSILIILTAAAFQGHAQHVANSGTIHSYFGYMLAAGGLSRIIEICFVWKQDEPTKVDPWQYLPPLTLVLAGFLFMGSTEEQLGYLSLLDIDVMSYINILLSFGFVVFVFAYSLIHLWEYLTNYPNSPNTNRGGYTEVVSDRETVLDASSAFLDDDDDEEEDDFGNHDSHHESVELKNTNRLNSVPRNAIM
;
A
#
# COMPACT_ATOMS: atom_id res chain seq x y z
N MET A 1 9.06 -52.03 41.81
CA MET A 1 9.99 -50.90 41.62
C MET A 1 9.11 -49.80 41.08
N ASP A 2 8.56 -49.06 42.03
CA ASP A 2 7.60 -48.00 41.80
C ASP A 2 8.28 -46.76 41.24
N GLU A 3 7.54 -46.10 40.36
CA GLU A 3 7.46 -44.65 40.09
C GLU A 3 8.74 -43.81 40.16
N HIS A 4 9.08 -43.18 39.04
CA HIS A 4 9.23 -41.72 38.98
C HIS A 4 9.02 -41.25 37.52
N GLU A 5 7.75 -41.13 37.13
CA GLU A 5 7.37 -40.21 36.05
C GLU A 5 7.61 -38.79 36.57
N HIS A 6 8.63 -38.12 36.06
CA HIS A 6 8.76 -36.69 36.20
C HIS A 6 7.67 -36.04 35.34
N GLY A 7 6.51 -35.79 35.97
CA GLY A 7 5.53 -34.84 35.47
C GLY A 7 6.21 -33.48 35.33
N HIS A 8 6.53 -33.11 34.09
CA HIS A 8 6.86 -31.73 33.77
C HIS A 8 5.62 -30.90 34.01
N ASP A 9 5.67 -30.15 35.09
CA ASP A 9 4.73 -29.11 35.48
C ASP A 9 4.41 -28.26 34.24
N SER A 10 3.14 -28.27 33.83
CA SER A 10 2.59 -27.48 32.74
C SER A 10 2.47 -26.03 33.22
N GLY A 11 3.62 -25.39 33.39
CA GLY A 11 3.73 -23.97 33.66
C GLY A 11 2.98 -23.19 32.58
N MET A 12 1.98 -22.42 33.00
CA MET A 12 1.29 -21.46 32.14
C MET A 12 2.29 -20.38 31.72
N GLY A 13 2.81 -20.48 30.50
CA GLY A 13 3.65 -19.45 29.88
C GLY A 13 4.78 -20.03 29.02
N HIS A 14 5.02 -19.40 27.88
CA HIS A 14 6.25 -19.59 27.09
C HIS A 14 7.51 -19.50 27.98
N SER A 15 8.47 -20.40 27.77
CA SER A 15 9.68 -20.46 28.58
C SER A 15 10.57 -19.25 28.29
N HIS A 16 10.72 -18.36 29.26
CA HIS A 16 11.55 -17.16 29.16
C HIS A 16 13.08 -17.44 29.16
N ASN A 17 13.48 -18.69 29.41
CA ASN A 17 14.88 -19.14 29.46
C ASN A 17 15.08 -20.34 28.51
N LEU A 18 14.91 -20.11 27.22
CA LEU A 18 15.22 -21.11 26.19
C LEU A 18 16.71 -21.06 25.86
N ASP A 19 17.33 -22.22 25.65
CA ASP A 19 18.70 -22.31 25.18
C ASP A 19 18.80 -21.67 23.78
N PRO A 20 19.70 -20.67 23.56
CA PRO A 20 19.93 -20.08 22.24
C PRO A 20 20.23 -21.11 21.15
N ALA A 21 20.79 -22.28 21.51
CA ALA A 21 21.05 -23.38 20.57
C ALA A 21 19.79 -23.91 19.86
N LEU A 22 18.59 -23.67 20.43
CA LEU A 22 17.32 -24.07 19.82
C LEU A 22 16.99 -23.30 18.53
N PHE A 23 17.66 -22.18 18.27
CA PHE A 23 17.36 -21.27 17.17
C PHE A 23 18.53 -21.10 16.18
N GLU A 24 19.47 -22.05 16.13
CA GLU A 24 20.60 -21.97 15.21
C GLU A 24 20.20 -22.09 13.73
N SER A 25 19.17 -22.89 13.43
CA SER A 25 18.74 -23.18 12.05
C SER A 25 17.35 -22.65 11.68
N SER A 26 16.56 -22.20 12.66
CA SER A 26 15.18 -21.74 12.47
C SER A 26 14.80 -20.72 13.54
N ALA A 27 14.00 -19.72 13.16
CA ALA A 27 13.48 -18.72 14.11
C ALA A 27 12.34 -19.24 14.99
N ALA A 28 11.87 -20.48 14.77
CA ALA A 28 10.80 -21.12 15.51
C ALA A 28 11.08 -22.60 15.77
N THR A 29 10.59 -23.12 16.89
CA THR A 29 10.72 -24.54 17.24
C THR A 29 9.69 -25.42 16.51
N ASN A 30 9.91 -26.73 16.48
CA ASN A 30 9.15 -27.65 15.63
C ASN A 30 7.77 -28.04 16.16
N GLU A 31 7.43 -27.71 17.41
CA GLU A 31 6.12 -28.01 17.99
C GLU A 31 4.99 -27.38 17.14
N PRO A 32 3.80 -27.97 17.12
CA PRO A 32 2.68 -27.42 16.35
C PRO A 32 2.20 -26.08 16.93
N ILE A 33 1.61 -25.25 16.07
CA ILE A 33 0.94 -24.01 16.49
C ILE A 33 -0.32 -24.38 17.28
N GLY A 34 -0.33 -24.06 18.57
CA GLY A 34 -1.47 -24.32 19.46
C GLY A 34 -2.63 -23.35 19.26
N LEU A 35 -3.81 -23.70 19.79
CA LEU A 35 -5.05 -22.93 19.65
C LEU A 35 -4.91 -21.46 20.06
N ILE A 36 -4.21 -21.17 21.16
CA ILE A 36 -4.02 -19.79 21.66
C ILE A 36 -3.27 -18.94 20.63
N MET A 37 -2.22 -19.49 20.02
CA MET A 37 -1.46 -18.80 18.97
C MET A 37 -2.29 -18.66 17.68
N THR A 38 -3.08 -19.67 17.31
CA THR A 38 -4.03 -19.55 16.20
C THR A 38 -5.02 -18.41 16.44
N LEU A 39 -5.59 -18.30 17.65
CA LEU A 39 -6.49 -17.21 18.01
C LEU A 39 -5.77 -15.84 17.97
N HIS A 40 -4.53 -15.75 18.44
CA HIS A 40 -3.71 -14.54 18.28
C HIS A 40 -3.64 -14.12 16.80
N ILE A 41 -3.27 -15.04 15.91
CA ILE A 41 -3.15 -14.77 14.47
C ILE A 41 -4.50 -14.30 13.89
N CYS A 42 -5.59 -15.03 14.18
CA CYS A 42 -6.92 -14.66 13.70
C CYS A 42 -7.36 -13.26 14.17
N PHE A 43 -7.13 -12.93 15.45
CA PHE A 43 -7.49 -11.62 16.00
C PHE A 43 -6.66 -10.50 15.39
N MET A 44 -5.35 -10.72 15.19
CA MET A 44 -4.47 -9.74 14.56
C MET A 44 -4.83 -9.48 13.09
N VAL A 45 -5.12 -10.54 12.33
CA VAL A 45 -5.58 -10.42 10.93
C VAL A 45 -6.94 -9.73 10.87
N LEU A 46 -7.87 -10.02 11.78
CA LEU A 46 -9.16 -9.34 11.84
C LEU A 46 -8.99 -7.84 12.17
N ALA A 47 -8.17 -7.51 13.16
CA ALA A 47 -7.94 -6.12 13.57
C ALA A 47 -7.23 -5.31 12.47
N PHE A 48 -6.04 -5.74 12.04
CA PHE A 48 -5.20 -4.98 11.12
C PHE A 48 -5.51 -5.23 9.64
N GLY A 49 -5.95 -6.43 9.29
CA GLY A 49 -6.30 -6.78 7.92
C GLY A 49 -7.69 -6.28 7.50
N ILE A 50 -8.64 -6.12 8.45
CA ILE A 50 -10.04 -5.81 8.11
C ILE A 50 -10.54 -4.55 8.83
N LEU A 51 -10.54 -4.53 10.17
CA LEU A 51 -11.25 -3.49 10.94
C LEU A 51 -10.57 -2.12 10.88
N TYR A 52 -9.24 -2.04 11.03
CA TYR A 52 -8.51 -0.77 10.93
C TYR A 52 -8.60 -0.12 9.54
N PRO A 53 -8.38 -0.85 8.42
CA PRO A 53 -8.59 -0.31 7.08
C PRO A 53 -10.03 0.17 6.84
N LEU A 54 -11.03 -0.61 7.27
CA LEU A 54 -12.44 -0.22 7.19
C LEU A 54 -12.71 1.06 8.01
N GLY A 55 -12.25 1.09 9.25
CA GLY A 55 -12.37 2.24 10.14
C GLY A 55 -11.71 3.49 9.56
N MET A 56 -10.54 3.35 8.93
CA MET A 56 -9.87 4.45 8.23
C MET A 56 -10.72 5.00 7.09
N VAL A 57 -11.24 4.14 6.20
CA VAL A 57 -12.12 4.56 5.09
C VAL A 57 -13.36 5.28 5.59
N LEU A 58 -14.02 4.74 6.63
CA LEU A 58 -15.16 5.39 7.27
C LEU A 58 -14.79 6.77 7.84
N GLY A 59 -13.59 6.93 8.38
CA GLY A 59 -13.07 8.21 8.87
C GLY A 59 -12.85 9.21 7.74
N LEU A 60 -12.22 8.79 6.64
CA LEU A 60 -12.01 9.60 5.44
C LEU A 60 -13.34 10.05 4.81
N ALA A 61 -14.37 9.21 4.88
CA ALA A 61 -15.73 9.52 4.41
C ALA A 61 -16.59 10.27 5.46
N ARG A 62 -16.00 10.71 6.59
CA ARG A 62 -16.68 11.39 7.71
C ARG A 62 -17.92 10.62 8.23
N ASN A 63 -17.89 9.29 8.19
CA ASN A 63 -19.01 8.44 8.58
C ASN A 63 -19.05 8.20 10.10
N LYS A 64 -20.25 8.22 10.69
CA LYS A 64 -20.47 7.99 12.14
C LYS A 64 -19.95 6.64 12.66
N TRP A 65 -19.86 5.63 11.79
CA TRP A 65 -19.35 4.30 12.15
C TRP A 65 -17.83 4.24 12.32
N HIS A 66 -17.10 5.30 11.96
CA HIS A 66 -15.64 5.38 12.18
C HIS A 66 -15.25 5.04 13.62
N VAL A 67 -15.80 5.77 14.61
CA VAL A 67 -15.40 5.61 16.01
C VAL A 67 -15.77 4.23 16.57
N PRO A 68 -17.01 3.70 16.40
CA PRO A 68 -17.35 2.35 16.85
C PRO A 68 -16.46 1.25 16.26
N VAL A 69 -16.16 1.32 14.95
CA VAL A 69 -15.31 0.32 14.28
C VAL A 69 -13.87 0.40 14.79
N GLN A 70 -13.33 1.60 15.02
CA GLN A 70 -11.99 1.79 15.59
C GLN A 70 -11.90 1.24 17.03
N ILE A 71 -12.91 1.48 17.87
CA ILE A 71 -12.96 0.91 19.22
C ILE A 71 -12.98 -0.62 19.16
N LEU A 72 -13.79 -1.21 18.27
CA LEU A 72 -13.82 -2.66 18.07
C LEU A 72 -12.46 -3.19 17.59
N ALA A 73 -11.82 -2.52 16.63
CA ALA A 73 -10.50 -2.89 16.13
C ALA A 73 -9.45 -2.89 17.26
N SER A 74 -9.44 -1.84 18.09
CA SER A 74 -8.54 -1.76 19.24
C SER A 74 -8.83 -2.80 20.31
N ALA A 75 -10.10 -3.12 20.58
CA ALA A 75 -10.46 -4.17 21.52
C ALA A 75 -9.98 -5.56 21.04
N VAL A 76 -10.21 -5.89 19.76
CA VAL A 76 -9.72 -7.14 19.16
C VAL A 76 -8.20 -7.20 19.18
N PHE A 77 -7.52 -6.08 18.87
CA PHE A 77 -6.07 -5.98 18.95
C PHE A 77 -5.53 -6.26 20.36
N VAL A 78 -6.10 -5.64 21.39
CA VAL A 78 -5.67 -5.82 22.78
C VAL A 78 -5.83 -7.28 23.21
N VAL A 79 -6.97 -7.91 22.90
CA VAL A 79 -7.18 -9.34 23.20
C VAL A 79 -6.13 -10.20 22.49
N GLY A 80 -5.92 -9.98 21.18
CA GLY A 80 -4.91 -10.70 20.42
C GLY A 80 -3.50 -10.50 20.99
N TYR A 81 -3.15 -9.31 21.46
CA TYR A 81 -1.83 -9.02 22.04
C TYR A 81 -1.54 -9.86 23.28
N PHE A 82 -2.53 -10.00 24.18
CA PHE A 82 -2.39 -10.85 25.35
C PHE A 82 -2.34 -12.34 25.00
N LEU A 83 -3.09 -12.79 23.98
CA LEU A 83 -3.02 -14.17 23.51
C LEU A 83 -1.61 -14.55 23.03
N ALA A 84 -0.88 -13.62 22.38
CA ALA A 84 0.51 -13.84 22.01
C ALA A 84 1.45 -14.11 23.21
N HIS A 85 1.14 -13.60 24.39
CA HIS A 85 1.96 -13.81 25.59
C HIS A 85 1.51 -15.03 26.41
N ALA A 86 0.27 -15.47 26.21
CA ALA A 86 -0.33 -16.61 26.91
C ALA A 86 -0.22 -17.94 26.15
N HIS A 87 0.39 -17.96 24.96
CA HIS A 87 0.54 -19.18 24.18
C HIS A 87 1.51 -20.17 24.83
N ASN A 88 1.25 -21.45 24.56
CA ASN A 88 2.12 -22.58 24.89
C ASN A 88 2.42 -23.35 23.60
N GLY A 89 3.43 -24.22 23.62
CA GLY A 89 3.82 -25.04 22.47
C GLY A 89 4.99 -24.41 21.72
N ARG A 90 4.82 -24.18 20.41
CA ARG A 90 5.85 -23.58 19.55
C ARG A 90 6.43 -22.32 20.18
N ASN A 91 7.74 -22.31 20.37
CA ASN A 91 8.50 -21.17 20.84
C ASN A 91 9.16 -20.47 19.66
N TYR A 92 9.45 -19.19 19.86
CA TYR A 92 10.04 -18.30 18.86
C TYR A 92 11.29 -17.65 19.43
N GLU A 93 12.25 -17.38 18.57
CA GLU A 93 13.49 -16.72 18.97
C GLU A 93 13.17 -15.35 19.63
N PRO A 94 13.83 -14.99 20.76
CA PRO A 94 13.44 -13.82 21.53
C PRO A 94 13.55 -12.46 20.83
N HIS A 95 14.44 -12.31 19.86
CA HIS A 95 14.78 -11.09 19.13
C HIS A 95 14.25 -11.03 17.69
N ILE A 96 13.26 -11.87 17.34
CA ILE A 96 12.67 -11.88 16.00
C ILE A 96 12.08 -10.52 15.62
N ALA A 97 12.16 -10.22 14.32
CA ALA A 97 11.66 -8.96 13.74
C ALA A 97 10.18 -8.69 14.07
N HIS A 98 9.33 -9.72 14.10
CA HIS A 98 7.91 -9.58 14.45
C HIS A 98 7.69 -9.02 15.87
N ARG A 99 8.47 -9.49 16.86
CA ARG A 99 8.36 -9.02 18.25
C ARG A 99 8.89 -7.60 18.38
N TRP A 100 10.02 -7.30 17.74
CA TRP A 100 10.59 -5.97 17.75
C TRP A 100 9.66 -4.93 17.09
N PHE A 101 9.12 -5.25 15.90
CA PHE A 101 8.21 -4.38 15.16
C PHE A 101 6.86 -4.19 15.88
N ALA A 102 6.43 -5.16 16.71
CA ALA A 102 5.22 -5.03 17.53
C ALA A 102 5.26 -3.79 18.44
N HIS A 103 6.43 -3.35 18.91
CA HIS A 103 6.54 -2.11 19.69
C HIS A 103 6.12 -0.88 18.88
N ILE A 104 6.50 -0.81 17.61
CA ILE A 104 6.10 0.27 16.70
C ILE A 104 4.58 0.24 16.51
N VAL A 105 4.00 -0.94 16.31
CA VAL A 105 2.56 -1.13 16.16
C VAL A 105 1.80 -0.65 17.41
N ILE A 106 2.23 -1.08 18.60
CA ILE A 106 1.60 -0.74 19.88
C ILE A 106 1.61 0.78 20.08
N TRP A 107 2.77 1.43 19.91
CA TRP A 107 2.88 2.87 20.10
C TRP A 107 2.10 3.66 19.04
N ALA A 108 2.05 3.20 17.80
CA ALA A 108 1.24 3.81 16.76
C ALA A 108 -0.25 3.75 17.10
N VAL A 109 -0.76 2.60 17.56
CA VAL A 109 -2.17 2.43 17.95
C VAL A 109 -2.51 3.24 19.20
N ILE A 110 -1.65 3.23 20.24
CA ILE A 110 -1.85 4.04 21.45
C ILE A 110 -1.88 5.52 21.09
N GLY A 111 -0.93 5.99 20.28
CA GLY A 111 -0.88 7.36 19.79
C GLY A 111 -2.15 7.74 19.03
N GLN A 112 -2.58 6.89 18.08
CA GLN A 112 -3.77 7.15 17.28
C GLN A 112 -5.05 7.20 18.13
N PHE A 113 -5.21 6.25 19.05
CA PHE A 113 -6.36 6.21 19.96
C PHE A 113 -6.37 7.43 20.88
N GLY A 114 -5.23 7.77 21.48
CA GLY A 114 -5.09 8.94 22.35
C GLY A 114 -5.41 10.26 21.63
N LEU A 115 -4.88 10.44 20.42
CA LEU A 115 -5.21 11.58 19.55
C LEU A 115 -6.70 11.61 19.19
N GLY A 116 -7.29 10.45 18.86
CA GLY A 116 -8.71 10.36 18.56
C GLY A 116 -9.61 10.76 19.74
N VAL A 117 -9.27 10.31 20.95
CA VAL A 117 -9.97 10.72 22.19
C VAL A 117 -9.82 12.22 22.42
N TYR A 118 -8.61 12.76 22.32
CA TYR A 118 -8.35 14.20 22.46
C TYR A 118 -9.23 15.04 21.53
N LEU A 119 -9.25 14.69 20.24
CA LEU A 119 -10.02 15.41 19.23
C LEU A 119 -11.53 15.29 19.46
N LYS A 120 -12.00 14.16 20.02
CA LYS A 120 -13.43 13.94 20.31
C LYS A 120 -13.91 14.67 21.57
N LEU A 121 -13.01 15.02 22.49
CA LEU A 121 -13.34 15.76 23.72
C LEU A 121 -13.55 17.28 23.50
N HIS A 122 -13.37 17.79 22.27
CA HIS A 122 -13.59 19.20 21.91
C HIS A 122 -12.86 20.19 22.86
N LEU A 123 -11.59 19.89 23.19
CA LEU A 123 -10.76 20.73 24.05
C LEU A 123 -10.26 21.97 23.29
N GLU A 124 -11.13 22.97 23.12
CA GLU A 124 -10.89 24.13 22.25
C GLU A 124 -10.33 25.37 22.97
N LYS A 125 -10.17 25.30 24.31
CA LYS A 125 -9.76 26.47 25.11
C LYS A 125 -8.25 26.57 25.31
N GLY A 126 -7.72 27.79 25.22
CA GLY A 126 -6.35 28.12 25.61
C GLY A 126 -5.27 27.53 24.71
N ILE A 127 -4.17 27.05 25.30
CA ILE A 127 -3.04 26.46 24.57
C ILE A 127 -3.47 25.16 23.85
N LEU A 128 -4.43 24.42 24.41
CA LEU A 128 -4.96 23.17 23.85
C LEU A 128 -5.69 23.40 22.51
N GLY A 129 -6.45 24.49 22.40
CA GLY A 129 -7.07 24.91 21.13
C GLY A 129 -6.03 25.24 20.06
N LYS A 130 -4.96 25.97 20.42
CA LYS A 130 -3.89 26.36 19.47
C LYS A 130 -3.13 25.19 18.85
N VAL A 131 -3.01 24.07 19.58
CA VAL A 131 -2.28 22.87 19.10
C VAL A 131 -3.18 21.91 18.33
N ARG A 132 -4.51 22.09 18.40
CA ARG A 132 -5.50 21.20 17.77
C ARG A 132 -5.30 20.99 16.26
N PRO A 133 -5.06 22.02 15.42
CA PRO A 133 -4.86 21.82 13.97
C PRO A 133 -3.70 20.87 13.66
N LEU A 134 -2.59 21.02 14.38
CA LEU A 134 -1.42 20.14 14.25
C LEU A 134 -1.78 18.69 14.65
N LEU A 135 -2.49 18.50 15.76
CA LEU A 135 -2.90 17.17 16.22
C LEU A 135 -3.88 16.49 15.27
N THR A 136 -4.78 17.26 14.63
CA THR A 136 -5.67 16.76 13.58
C THR A 136 -4.87 16.24 12.39
N LYS A 137 -3.85 16.99 11.93
CA LYS A 137 -2.96 16.55 10.84
C LYS A 137 -2.20 15.28 11.23
N ILE A 138 -1.63 15.23 12.44
CA ILE A 138 -0.92 14.03 12.93
C ILE A 138 -1.87 12.82 12.99
N HIS A 139 -3.07 12.97 13.56
CA HIS A 139 -4.06 11.89 13.65
C HIS A 139 -4.46 11.34 12.27
N LYS A 140 -4.57 12.22 11.27
CA LYS A 140 -4.89 11.84 9.90
C LYS A 140 -3.77 11.03 9.24
N TYR A 141 -2.53 11.51 9.30
CA TYR A 141 -1.40 10.81 8.70
C TYR A 141 -1.05 9.51 9.42
N LEU A 142 -1.08 9.50 10.76
CA LEU A 142 -0.87 8.30 11.55
C LEU A 142 -1.98 7.27 11.30
N GLY A 143 -3.24 7.70 11.25
CA GLY A 143 -4.37 6.82 10.91
C GLY A 143 -4.24 6.19 9.53
N ALA A 144 -3.78 6.97 8.54
CA ALA A 144 -3.55 6.49 7.18
C ALA A 144 -2.37 5.50 7.07
N SER A 145 -1.39 5.56 7.98
CA SER A 145 -0.23 4.65 7.97
C SER A 145 -0.48 3.33 8.72
N ILE A 146 -1.48 3.26 9.61
CA ILE A 146 -1.79 2.03 10.39
C ILE A 146 -2.03 0.79 9.52
N PRO A 147 -2.79 0.83 8.41
CA PRO A 147 -2.94 -0.35 7.54
C PRO A 147 -1.60 -0.87 6.99
N VAL A 148 -0.67 0.04 6.66
CA VAL A 148 0.67 -0.33 6.17
C VAL A 148 1.51 -0.93 7.29
N ILE A 149 1.51 -0.30 8.47
CA ILE A 149 2.19 -0.81 9.67
C ILE A 149 1.63 -2.20 10.05
N GLY A 150 0.30 -2.35 10.04
CA GLY A 150 -0.38 -3.60 10.32
C GLY A 150 -0.05 -4.69 9.31
N TYR A 151 -0.01 -4.36 8.02
CA TYR A 151 0.43 -5.27 6.97
C TYR A 151 1.85 -5.79 7.22
N VAL A 152 2.81 -4.91 7.52
CA VAL A 152 4.19 -5.31 7.84
C VAL A 152 4.21 -6.25 9.04
N GLN A 153 3.46 -5.95 10.10
CA GLN A 153 3.38 -6.83 11.28
C GLN A 153 2.78 -8.21 10.95
N ILE A 154 1.75 -8.27 10.09
CA ILE A 154 1.15 -9.54 9.64
C ILE A 154 2.16 -10.34 8.82
N VAL A 155 2.86 -9.73 7.87
CA VAL A 155 3.89 -10.41 7.05
C VAL A 155 5.01 -10.94 7.93
N LEU A 156 5.54 -10.13 8.85
CA LEU A 156 6.53 -10.58 9.83
C LEU A 156 6.00 -11.71 10.72
N GLY A 157 4.69 -11.71 11.02
CA GLY A 157 4.03 -12.78 11.76
C GLY A 157 3.95 -14.10 10.98
N VAL A 158 3.71 -14.04 9.67
CA VAL A 158 3.75 -15.22 8.79
C VAL A 158 5.18 -15.78 8.73
N ILE A 159 6.18 -14.92 8.53
CA ILE A 159 7.59 -15.31 8.51
C ILE A 159 7.97 -15.98 9.85
N ALA A 160 7.63 -15.35 10.98
CA ALA A 160 7.88 -15.90 12.31
C ALA A 160 7.16 -17.25 12.53
N SER A 161 5.92 -17.37 12.09
CA SER A 161 5.12 -18.60 12.25
C SER A 161 5.71 -19.80 11.52
N LEU A 162 6.36 -19.54 10.37
CA LEU A 162 7.01 -20.55 9.54
C LEU A 162 8.47 -20.81 9.94
N GLY A 163 9.10 -19.90 10.69
CA GLY A 163 10.50 -20.01 11.10
C GLY A 163 11.50 -19.67 10.01
N PHE A 164 11.07 -19.05 8.91
CA PHE A 164 11.90 -18.71 7.76
C PHE A 164 12.73 -17.44 7.97
N CYS A 165 13.59 -17.16 7.01
CA CYS A 165 14.37 -15.93 6.85
C CYS A 165 15.47 -15.77 7.89
N TYR A 166 16.10 -16.88 8.27
CA TYR A 166 17.16 -16.93 9.27
C TYR A 166 18.51 -17.33 8.67
N GLY A 167 19.61 -16.89 9.29
CA GLY A 167 20.97 -17.17 8.83
C GLY A 167 21.22 -16.72 7.39
N ASP A 168 21.78 -17.62 6.58
CA ASP A 168 22.21 -17.33 5.21
C ASP A 168 21.04 -17.03 4.24
N HIS A 169 19.81 -17.42 4.58
CA HIS A 169 18.62 -17.21 3.75
C HIS A 169 18.00 -15.81 3.92
N GLN A 170 18.44 -15.02 4.91
CA GLN A 170 17.85 -13.72 5.24
C GLN A 170 17.85 -12.73 4.06
N GLY A 171 18.94 -12.66 3.30
CA GLY A 171 19.06 -11.75 2.16
C GLY A 171 18.08 -12.09 1.03
N GLN A 172 17.99 -13.37 0.68
CA GLN A 172 17.07 -13.89 -0.33
C GLN A 172 15.62 -13.64 0.08
N CYS A 173 15.28 -13.94 1.33
CA CYS A 173 13.94 -13.70 1.86
C CYS A 173 13.57 -12.21 1.85
N LEU A 174 14.46 -11.32 2.32
CA LEU A 174 14.21 -9.87 2.32
C LEU A 174 13.94 -9.36 0.91
N ALA A 175 14.73 -9.78 -0.08
CA ALA A 175 14.53 -9.42 -1.48
C ALA A 175 13.13 -9.82 -1.96
N HIS A 176 12.70 -11.05 -1.67
CA HIS A 176 11.40 -11.60 -2.07
C HIS A 176 10.23 -10.88 -1.41
N PHE A 177 10.26 -10.71 -0.09
CA PHE A 177 9.18 -10.04 0.63
C PHE A 177 9.12 -8.55 0.33
N ILE A 178 10.25 -7.83 0.27
CA ILE A 178 10.26 -6.38 0.01
C ILE A 178 9.81 -6.08 -1.43
N MET A 179 10.40 -6.75 -2.43
CA MET A 179 10.01 -6.52 -3.83
C MET A 179 8.60 -7.03 -4.12
N GLY A 180 8.22 -8.19 -3.58
CA GLY A 180 6.86 -8.71 -3.76
C GLY A 180 5.82 -7.79 -3.12
N SER A 181 6.08 -7.30 -1.90
CA SER A 181 5.24 -6.29 -1.24
C SER A 181 5.16 -4.99 -2.02
N SER A 182 6.26 -4.55 -2.65
CA SER A 182 6.26 -3.30 -3.42
C SER A 182 5.42 -3.41 -4.69
N PHE A 183 5.41 -4.56 -5.37
CA PHE A 183 4.47 -4.81 -6.48
C PHE A 183 3.01 -4.84 -6.04
N VAL A 184 2.69 -5.47 -4.90
CA VAL A 184 1.33 -5.44 -4.33
C VAL A 184 0.93 -4.00 -4.00
N ALA A 185 1.78 -3.25 -3.30
CA ALA A 185 1.53 -1.87 -2.93
C ALA A 185 1.34 -0.99 -4.18
N TYR A 186 2.19 -1.16 -5.19
CA TYR A 186 2.10 -0.41 -6.44
C TYR A 186 0.81 -0.74 -7.21
N GLY A 187 0.39 -2.02 -7.26
CA GLY A 187 -0.90 -2.41 -7.81
C GLY A 187 -2.10 -1.77 -7.09
N ILE A 188 -2.05 -1.68 -5.75
CA ILE A 188 -3.08 -0.98 -4.96
C ILE A 188 -3.06 0.53 -5.23
N VAL A 189 -1.87 1.15 -5.32
CA VAL A 189 -1.74 2.57 -5.69
C VAL A 189 -2.27 2.83 -7.09
N MET A 190 -2.01 1.96 -8.06
CA MET A 190 -2.58 2.06 -9.39
C MET A 190 -4.11 1.95 -9.37
N LEU A 191 -4.66 1.05 -8.56
CA LEU A 191 -6.12 0.94 -8.37
C LEU A 191 -6.71 2.21 -7.74
N LEU A 192 -6.05 2.78 -6.74
CA LEU A 192 -6.42 4.07 -6.14
C LEU A 192 -6.39 5.19 -7.18
N MET A 193 -5.31 5.28 -7.97
CA MET A 193 -5.18 6.31 -9.00
C MET A 193 -6.25 6.17 -10.08
N LEU A 194 -6.59 4.94 -10.47
CA LEU A 194 -7.63 4.64 -11.45
C LEU A 194 -9.02 5.10 -10.99
N ARG A 195 -9.38 4.85 -9.73
CA ARG A 195 -10.72 5.14 -9.21
C ARG A 195 -10.88 6.57 -8.75
N VAL A 196 -9.93 7.07 -7.96
CA VAL A 196 -10.06 8.32 -7.21
C VAL A 196 -8.91 9.32 -7.46
N GLY A 197 -7.92 8.95 -8.28
CA GLY A 197 -6.75 9.79 -8.56
C GLY A 197 -6.93 10.89 -9.59
N GLY A 198 -8.03 10.87 -10.37
CA GLY A 198 -8.28 11.84 -11.44
C GLY A 198 -8.09 13.32 -11.05
N PRO A 199 -8.73 13.80 -9.96
CA PRO A 199 -8.58 15.19 -9.51
C PRO A 199 -7.14 15.60 -9.22
N LEU A 200 -6.34 14.70 -8.62
CA LEU A 200 -4.93 14.95 -8.31
C LEU A 200 -4.11 15.13 -9.60
N LEU A 201 -4.32 14.27 -10.59
CA LEU A 201 -3.60 14.31 -11.87
C LEU A 201 -3.93 15.58 -12.65
N ILE A 202 -5.22 15.97 -12.68
CA ILE A 202 -5.70 17.19 -13.34
C ILE A 202 -5.11 18.42 -12.65
N ARG A 203 -5.20 18.52 -11.31
CA ARG A 203 -4.69 19.66 -10.54
C ARG A 203 -3.20 19.90 -10.78
N ASN A 204 -2.42 18.84 -10.80
CA ASN A 204 -0.98 18.95 -10.94
C ASN A 204 -0.53 19.06 -12.41
N GLY A 205 -1.44 18.86 -13.37
CA GLY A 205 -1.13 18.82 -14.80
C GLY A 205 -0.11 17.73 -15.15
N LYS A 206 -0.12 16.62 -14.40
CA LYS A 206 0.80 15.48 -14.56
C LYS A 206 0.03 14.23 -14.93
N SER A 207 0.59 13.44 -15.82
CA SER A 207 0.12 12.09 -16.11
C SER A 207 0.48 11.15 -14.98
N GLN A 208 -0.26 10.05 -14.84
CA GLN A 208 0.07 9.00 -13.86
C GLN A 208 1.48 8.46 -14.10
N GLU A 209 1.83 8.28 -15.37
CA GLU A 209 3.12 7.78 -15.84
C GLU A 209 4.29 8.67 -15.39
N TRP A 210 4.04 9.96 -15.17
CA TRP A 210 5.05 10.86 -14.61
C TRP A 210 5.39 10.50 -13.17
N TYR A 211 4.38 10.18 -12.35
CA TYR A 211 4.58 9.69 -10.97
C TYR A 211 5.22 8.30 -10.96
N ASP A 212 4.72 7.40 -11.79
CA ASP A 212 5.24 6.03 -11.92
C ASP A 212 6.73 6.07 -12.31
N SER A 213 7.11 6.95 -13.23
CA SER A 213 8.51 7.13 -13.64
C SER A 213 9.42 7.65 -12.52
N TRP A 214 8.91 8.51 -11.63
CA TRP A 214 9.67 8.95 -10.44
C TRP A 214 9.86 7.85 -9.42
N VAL A 215 8.83 7.03 -9.19
CA VAL A 215 8.92 5.87 -8.30
C VAL A 215 9.96 4.89 -8.83
N ILE A 216 9.89 4.56 -10.13
CA ILE A 216 10.86 3.71 -10.81
C ILE A 216 12.28 4.28 -10.72
N LEU A 217 12.43 5.59 -10.93
CA LEU A 217 13.72 6.27 -10.83
C LEU A 217 14.31 6.16 -9.42
N ALA A 218 13.55 6.55 -8.41
CA ALA A 218 14.00 6.53 -7.02
C ALA A 218 14.32 5.09 -6.55
N TRP A 219 13.45 4.14 -6.87
CA TRP A 219 13.67 2.73 -6.56
C TRP A 219 14.91 2.17 -7.25
N GLY A 220 15.09 2.46 -8.55
CA GLY A 220 16.27 2.02 -9.30
C GLY A 220 17.58 2.57 -8.72
N ILE A 221 17.58 3.83 -8.25
CA ILE A 221 18.75 4.42 -7.57
C ILE A 221 19.04 3.66 -6.28
N VAL A 222 18.04 3.48 -5.41
CA VAL A 222 18.22 2.74 -4.14
C VAL A 222 18.76 1.34 -4.43
N ASN A 223 18.08 0.58 -5.30
CA ASN A 223 18.46 -0.79 -5.64
C ASN A 223 19.89 -0.89 -6.22
N THR A 224 20.32 0.08 -7.03
CA THR A 224 21.69 0.10 -7.58
C THR A 224 22.75 0.20 -6.49
N PHE A 225 22.49 0.97 -5.43
CA PHE A 225 23.50 1.29 -4.41
C PHE A 225 23.37 0.48 -3.12
N THR A 226 22.26 -0.24 -2.89
CA THR A 226 22.04 -1.04 -1.68
C THR A 226 22.31 -2.52 -1.85
N GLU A 227 22.36 -3.02 -3.08
CA GLU A 227 22.41 -4.45 -3.34
C GLU A 227 23.79 -5.06 -3.12
N HIS A 228 24.84 -4.41 -3.62
CA HIS A 228 26.20 -4.84 -3.35
C HIS A 228 26.61 -4.43 -1.93
N ARG A 229 27.10 -5.41 -1.16
CA ARG A 229 27.69 -5.16 0.16
C ARG A 229 29.07 -4.55 -0.01
N TRP A 230 29.12 -3.22 -0.04
CA TRP A 230 30.34 -2.45 -0.16
C TRP A 230 31.41 -2.92 0.83
N GLY A 231 32.57 -3.34 0.31
CA GLY A 231 33.67 -3.90 1.10
C GLY A 231 33.89 -5.41 0.92
N HIS A 232 33.01 -6.09 0.16
CA HIS A 232 33.20 -7.49 -0.24
C HIS A 232 33.42 -7.61 -1.76
N ASP A 233 33.91 -8.76 -2.21
CA ASP A 233 34.06 -9.05 -3.63
C ASP A 233 32.70 -9.22 -4.31
N TRP A 234 32.61 -8.79 -5.58
CA TRP A 234 31.41 -8.95 -6.39
C TRP A 234 31.11 -10.42 -6.66
N ASN A 235 29.89 -10.85 -6.37
CA ASN A 235 29.38 -12.17 -6.74
C ASN A 235 28.38 -12.10 -7.90
N HIS A 236 27.94 -13.25 -8.40
CA HIS A 236 27.02 -13.33 -9.54
C HIS A 236 25.66 -12.64 -9.28
N GLY A 237 25.11 -12.80 -8.08
CA GLY A 237 23.86 -12.16 -7.67
C GLY A 237 23.98 -10.64 -7.64
N ASP A 238 25.10 -10.11 -7.14
CA ASP A 238 25.35 -8.66 -7.11
C ASP A 238 25.27 -8.04 -8.51
N TYR A 239 25.85 -8.69 -9.53
CA TYR A 239 25.77 -8.22 -10.91
C TYR A 239 24.33 -8.24 -11.44
N GLN A 240 23.59 -9.33 -11.19
CA GLN A 240 22.21 -9.47 -11.67
C GLN A 240 21.29 -8.40 -11.06
N HIS A 241 21.32 -8.27 -9.74
CA HIS A 241 20.43 -7.36 -9.03
C HIS A 241 20.84 -5.89 -9.17
N THR A 242 22.14 -5.57 -9.15
CA THR A 242 22.62 -4.18 -9.37
C THR A 242 22.32 -3.71 -10.79
N SER A 243 22.54 -4.55 -11.80
CA SER A 243 22.22 -4.19 -13.19
C SER A 243 20.72 -3.98 -13.42
N MET A 244 19.86 -4.71 -12.70
CA MET A 244 18.42 -4.43 -12.66
C MET A 244 18.12 -3.04 -12.08
N GLY A 245 18.80 -2.63 -11.02
CA GLY A 245 18.70 -1.25 -10.51
C GLY A 245 19.08 -0.21 -11.56
N VAL A 246 20.16 -0.47 -12.30
CA VAL A 246 20.68 0.46 -13.33
C VAL A 246 19.67 0.70 -14.45
N ILE A 247 19.10 -0.36 -15.00
CA ILE A 247 18.09 -0.21 -16.07
C ILE A 247 16.83 0.48 -15.54
N TRP A 248 16.44 0.25 -14.28
CA TRP A 248 15.28 0.90 -13.66
C TRP A 248 15.45 2.41 -13.57
N TRP A 249 16.56 2.91 -13.02
CA TRP A 249 16.72 4.37 -12.92
C TRP A 249 16.96 5.02 -14.28
N ALA A 250 17.66 4.37 -15.20
CA ALA A 250 17.85 4.89 -16.55
C ALA A 250 16.51 5.02 -17.32
N ALA A 251 15.66 3.99 -17.27
CA ALA A 251 14.33 4.02 -17.85
C ALA A 251 13.40 5.00 -17.11
N GLY A 252 13.54 5.13 -15.79
CA GLY A 252 12.84 6.13 -14.97
C GLY A 252 13.12 7.56 -15.43
N ILE A 253 14.38 7.92 -15.68
CA ILE A 253 14.75 9.23 -16.25
C ILE A 253 14.05 9.45 -17.60
N LEU A 254 14.12 8.46 -18.50
CA LEU A 254 13.47 8.54 -19.81
C LEU A 254 11.95 8.74 -19.68
N GLY A 255 11.31 8.00 -18.77
CA GLY A 255 9.89 8.11 -18.46
C GLY A 255 9.51 9.50 -17.92
N VAL A 256 10.29 10.04 -16.97
CA VAL A 256 10.10 11.39 -16.43
C VAL A 256 10.20 12.45 -17.52
N VAL A 257 11.17 12.32 -18.43
CA VAL A 257 11.40 13.28 -19.53
C VAL A 257 10.26 13.24 -20.54
N LEU A 258 9.84 12.05 -20.97
CA LEU A 258 8.77 11.90 -21.98
C LEU A 258 7.38 12.24 -21.42
N SER A 259 7.16 12.05 -20.13
CA SER A 259 5.87 12.34 -19.47
C SER A 259 5.73 13.79 -19.00
N ARG A 260 6.65 14.69 -19.38
CA ARG A 260 6.58 16.11 -19.02
C ARG A 260 5.33 16.77 -19.62
N ASN A 261 4.84 17.78 -18.92
CA ASN A 261 3.70 18.61 -19.34
C ASN A 261 2.42 17.78 -19.58
N GLY A 262 2.16 16.79 -18.72
CA GLY A 262 0.95 15.97 -18.77
C GLY A 262 0.93 14.92 -19.88
N LYS A 263 2.01 14.76 -20.64
CA LYS A 263 2.10 13.74 -21.70
C LYS A 263 2.08 12.33 -21.10
N ARG A 264 1.39 11.41 -21.76
CA ARG A 264 1.37 9.98 -21.43
C ARG A 264 2.61 9.30 -22.01
N SER A 265 3.08 8.23 -21.37
CA SER A 265 4.28 7.50 -21.81
C SER A 265 4.19 6.02 -21.47
N VAL A 266 4.58 5.15 -22.41
CA VAL A 266 4.60 3.70 -22.19
C VAL A 266 5.90 3.20 -21.54
N ILE A 267 6.87 4.08 -21.28
CA ILE A 267 8.19 3.68 -20.78
C ILE A 267 8.14 2.89 -19.46
N PRO A 268 7.37 3.30 -18.44
CA PRO A 268 7.20 2.49 -17.23
C PRO A 268 6.73 1.06 -17.54
N SER A 269 5.79 0.91 -18.47
CA SER A 269 5.23 -0.40 -18.84
C SER A 269 6.24 -1.25 -19.61
N ILE A 270 7.02 -0.64 -20.51
CA ILE A 270 8.10 -1.33 -21.22
C ILE A 270 9.15 -1.84 -20.22
N LEU A 271 9.55 -1.03 -19.25
CA LEU A 271 10.50 -1.45 -18.21
C LEU A 271 9.98 -2.66 -17.42
N ILE A 272 8.70 -2.67 -17.05
CA ILE A 272 8.08 -3.81 -16.35
C ILE A 272 8.13 -5.08 -17.21
N ILE A 273 7.90 -4.98 -18.52
CA ILE A 273 8.03 -6.12 -19.45
C ILE A 273 9.49 -6.60 -19.56
N LEU A 274 10.45 -5.67 -19.63
CA LEU A 274 11.88 -6.03 -19.66
C LEU A 274 12.30 -6.72 -18.36
N THR A 275 11.79 -6.24 -17.22
CA THR A 275 11.98 -6.88 -15.91
C THR A 275 11.41 -8.29 -15.93
N ALA A 276 10.19 -8.48 -16.44
CA ALA A 276 9.59 -9.81 -16.60
C ALA A 276 10.47 -10.77 -17.41
N ALA A 277 11.02 -10.31 -18.54
CA ALA A 277 11.90 -11.11 -19.38
C ALA A 277 13.21 -11.48 -18.66
N ALA A 278 13.78 -10.55 -17.88
CA ALA A 278 14.98 -10.83 -17.10
C ALA A 278 14.75 -11.94 -16.06
N PHE A 279 13.65 -11.91 -15.31
CA PHE A 279 13.34 -12.93 -14.30
C PHE A 279 12.98 -14.31 -14.88
N GLN A 280 12.49 -14.39 -16.12
CA GLN A 280 12.32 -15.68 -16.82
C GLN A 280 13.65 -16.37 -17.12
N GLY A 281 14.74 -15.61 -17.26
CA GLY A 281 16.09 -16.13 -17.53
C GLY A 281 16.93 -16.43 -16.29
N HIS A 282 16.42 -16.17 -15.07
CA HIS A 282 17.16 -16.42 -13.83
C HIS A 282 17.09 -17.90 -13.43
N ALA A 283 18.19 -18.63 -13.65
CA ALA A 283 18.33 -19.98 -13.12
C ALA A 283 18.50 -19.92 -11.59
N GLN A 284 17.68 -20.66 -10.86
CA GLN A 284 17.73 -20.73 -9.39
C GLN A 284 18.23 -22.11 -8.96
N HIS A 285 18.88 -22.17 -7.80
CA HIS A 285 19.50 -23.40 -7.30
C HIS A 285 18.50 -24.42 -6.76
N VAL A 286 17.29 -24.00 -6.40
CA VAL A 286 16.23 -24.86 -5.84
C VAL A 286 15.30 -25.39 -6.91
N ALA A 287 14.98 -26.68 -6.85
CA ALA A 287 13.99 -27.31 -7.72
C ALA A 287 12.65 -26.55 -7.66
N ASN A 288 12.00 -26.39 -8.81
CA ASN A 288 10.73 -25.68 -9.00
C ASN A 288 10.73 -24.15 -8.78
N SER A 289 11.83 -23.54 -8.32
CA SER A 289 11.93 -22.08 -8.19
C SER A 289 11.80 -21.38 -9.54
N GLY A 290 12.38 -21.96 -10.60
CA GLY A 290 12.24 -21.41 -11.96
C GLY A 290 10.79 -21.37 -12.45
N THR A 291 9.94 -22.30 -12.01
CA THR A 291 8.53 -22.36 -12.41
C THR A 291 7.75 -21.20 -11.81
N ILE A 292 7.84 -20.97 -10.49
CA ILE A 292 7.13 -19.86 -9.84
C ILE A 292 7.63 -18.49 -10.28
N HIS A 293 8.95 -18.33 -10.49
CA HIS A 293 9.52 -17.09 -11.04
C HIS A 293 9.09 -16.84 -12.49
N SER A 294 8.90 -17.89 -13.29
CA SER A 294 8.34 -17.75 -14.65
C SER A 294 6.89 -17.26 -14.60
N TYR A 295 6.07 -17.79 -13.70
CA TYR A 295 4.69 -17.33 -13.50
C TYR A 295 4.64 -15.87 -13.02
N PHE A 296 5.54 -15.48 -12.11
CA PHE A 296 5.73 -14.08 -11.73
C PHE A 296 6.05 -13.22 -12.95
N GLY A 297 7.00 -13.64 -13.79
CA GLY A 297 7.33 -12.96 -15.04
C GLY A 297 6.14 -12.83 -15.99
N TYR A 298 5.33 -13.88 -16.13
CA TYR A 298 4.12 -13.82 -16.96
C TYR A 298 3.10 -12.79 -16.43
N MET A 299 2.90 -12.71 -15.11
CA MET A 299 2.02 -11.70 -14.51
C MET A 299 2.55 -10.28 -14.70
N LEU A 300 3.85 -10.05 -14.52
CA LEU A 300 4.46 -8.73 -14.81
C LEU A 300 4.32 -8.35 -16.29
N ALA A 301 4.59 -9.28 -17.20
CA ALA A 301 4.43 -9.04 -18.63
C ALA A 301 2.96 -8.70 -18.97
N ALA A 302 2.00 -9.44 -18.41
CA ALA A 302 0.57 -9.16 -18.58
C ALA A 302 0.19 -7.76 -18.05
N GLY A 303 0.74 -7.33 -16.92
CA GLY A 303 0.55 -5.98 -16.39
C GLY A 303 1.12 -4.89 -17.29
N GLY A 304 2.35 -5.07 -17.76
CA GLY A 304 2.96 -4.14 -18.70
C GLY A 304 2.22 -4.06 -20.03
N LEU A 305 1.85 -5.20 -20.64
CA LEU A 305 1.11 -5.22 -21.91
C LEU A 305 -0.28 -4.59 -21.76
N SER A 306 -1.02 -4.97 -20.72
CA SER A 306 -2.35 -4.41 -20.48
C SER A 306 -2.31 -2.91 -20.25
N ARG A 307 -1.26 -2.39 -19.59
CA ARG A 307 -1.06 -0.95 -19.40
C ARG A 307 -0.70 -0.22 -20.69
N ILE A 308 0.11 -0.82 -21.56
CA ILE A 308 0.36 -0.27 -22.91
C ILE A 308 -0.95 -0.17 -23.69
N ILE A 309 -1.76 -1.23 -23.67
CA ILE A 309 -3.06 -1.24 -24.36
C ILE A 309 -3.99 -0.18 -23.78
N GLU A 310 -4.01 -0.04 -22.45
CA GLU A 310 -4.77 1.01 -21.78
C GLU A 310 -4.36 2.41 -22.27
N ILE A 311 -3.07 2.74 -22.19
CA ILE A 311 -2.55 4.07 -22.53
C ILE A 311 -2.80 4.41 -24.01
N CYS A 312 -2.65 3.43 -24.91
CA CYS A 312 -2.70 3.66 -26.35
C CYS A 312 -4.13 3.61 -26.93
N PHE A 313 -5.03 2.81 -26.35
CA PHE A 313 -6.31 2.48 -27.01
C PHE A 313 -7.56 2.63 -26.14
N VAL A 314 -7.47 2.42 -24.82
CA VAL A 314 -8.65 2.42 -23.94
C VAL A 314 -8.86 3.79 -23.32
N TRP A 315 -7.79 4.41 -22.85
CA TRP A 315 -7.87 5.68 -22.15
C TRP A 315 -8.37 6.80 -23.06
N LYS A 316 -9.38 7.53 -22.58
CA LYS A 316 -9.99 8.67 -23.27
C LYS A 316 -9.85 9.93 -22.43
N GLN A 317 -9.31 10.98 -23.03
CA GLN A 317 -9.08 12.25 -22.34
C GLN A 317 -10.39 12.93 -21.91
N ASP A 318 -11.47 12.74 -22.68
CA ASP A 318 -12.73 13.44 -22.48
C ASP A 318 -13.62 12.83 -21.38
N GLU A 319 -13.32 11.61 -20.91
CA GLU A 319 -14.11 10.88 -19.90
C GLU A 319 -13.22 10.35 -18.75
N PRO A 320 -12.49 11.19 -18.01
CA PRO A 320 -11.44 10.75 -17.06
C PRO A 320 -11.97 9.99 -15.83
N THR A 321 -13.26 10.08 -15.53
CA THR A 321 -13.92 9.41 -14.40
C THR A 321 -14.58 8.09 -14.79
N LYS A 322 -14.69 7.80 -16.09
CA LYS A 322 -15.28 6.57 -16.58
C LYS A 322 -14.21 5.50 -16.68
N VAL A 323 -14.37 4.45 -15.87
CA VAL A 323 -13.43 3.34 -15.80
C VAL A 323 -13.94 2.17 -16.64
N ASP A 324 -13.17 1.79 -17.65
CA ASP A 324 -13.43 0.60 -18.45
C ASP A 324 -12.93 -0.68 -17.75
N PRO A 325 -13.58 -1.84 -17.92
CA PRO A 325 -13.17 -3.10 -17.30
C PRO A 325 -11.70 -3.48 -17.56
N TRP A 326 -11.15 -3.10 -18.72
CA TRP A 326 -9.77 -3.36 -19.09
C TRP A 326 -8.75 -2.70 -18.14
N GLN A 327 -9.08 -1.52 -17.60
CA GLN A 327 -8.16 -0.73 -16.78
C GLN A 327 -7.88 -1.35 -15.40
N TYR A 328 -8.65 -2.38 -15.00
CA TYR A 328 -8.35 -3.15 -13.80
C TYR A 328 -7.26 -4.21 -14.00
N LEU A 329 -6.92 -4.57 -15.26
CA LEU A 329 -5.92 -5.59 -15.52
C LEU A 329 -4.50 -5.20 -15.05
N PRO A 330 -3.99 -3.97 -15.32
CA PRO A 330 -2.68 -3.57 -14.82
C PRO A 330 -2.52 -3.65 -13.29
N PRO A 331 -3.40 -3.04 -12.47
CA PRO A 331 -3.23 -3.13 -11.02
C PRO A 331 -3.43 -4.55 -10.49
N LEU A 332 -4.35 -5.33 -11.06
CA LEU A 332 -4.59 -6.72 -10.65
C LEU A 332 -3.37 -7.60 -10.89
N THR A 333 -2.84 -7.58 -12.11
CA THR A 333 -1.70 -8.44 -12.49
C THR A 333 -0.44 -8.10 -11.70
N LEU A 334 -0.23 -6.84 -11.31
CA LEU A 334 0.85 -6.46 -10.39
C LEU A 334 0.65 -7.00 -8.97
N VAL A 335 -0.57 -6.98 -8.44
CA VAL A 335 -0.88 -7.60 -7.14
C VAL A 335 -0.62 -9.12 -7.20
N LEU A 336 -1.07 -9.79 -8.25
CA LEU A 336 -0.82 -11.22 -8.46
C LEU A 336 0.68 -11.52 -8.58
N ALA A 337 1.42 -10.73 -9.36
CA ALA A 337 2.87 -10.85 -9.48
C ALA A 337 3.57 -10.69 -8.11
N GLY A 338 3.17 -9.70 -7.32
CA GLY A 338 3.74 -9.47 -6.00
C GLY A 338 3.57 -10.67 -5.05
N PHE A 339 2.40 -11.32 -5.02
CA PHE A 339 2.19 -12.52 -4.22
C PHE A 339 2.99 -13.74 -4.70
N LEU A 340 3.09 -13.93 -6.02
CA LEU A 340 3.95 -14.98 -6.59
C LEU A 340 5.42 -14.76 -6.19
N PHE A 341 5.87 -13.52 -6.20
CA PHE A 341 7.24 -13.18 -5.83
C PHE A 341 7.50 -13.30 -4.32
N MET A 342 6.55 -12.94 -3.45
CA MET A 342 6.72 -13.18 -2.01
C MET A 342 6.77 -14.69 -1.69
N GLY A 343 6.03 -15.51 -2.44
CA GLY A 343 5.95 -16.95 -2.21
C GLY A 343 7.13 -17.77 -2.77
N SER A 344 8.06 -17.16 -3.50
CA SER A 344 9.17 -17.88 -4.15
C SER A 344 10.47 -17.88 -3.33
N THR A 345 10.38 -17.89 -1.99
CA THR A 345 11.58 -18.04 -1.15
C THR A 345 12.11 -19.47 -1.17
N GLU A 346 13.44 -19.64 -1.05
CA GLU A 346 14.07 -20.96 -1.11
C GLU A 346 13.57 -21.89 0.00
N GLU A 347 13.46 -21.38 1.23
CA GLU A 347 12.96 -22.13 2.39
C GLU A 347 11.50 -22.55 2.21
N GLN A 348 10.66 -21.68 1.65
CA GLN A 348 9.25 -22.00 1.41
C GLN A 348 9.07 -23.07 0.34
N LEU A 349 9.82 -22.99 -0.76
CA LEU A 349 9.80 -24.01 -1.81
C LEU A 349 10.38 -25.34 -1.31
N GLY A 350 11.44 -25.30 -0.50
CA GLY A 350 12.00 -26.47 0.17
C GLY A 350 10.96 -27.14 1.08
N TYR A 351 10.25 -26.35 1.89
CA TYR A 351 9.19 -26.85 2.77
C TYR A 351 8.03 -27.50 1.99
N LEU A 352 7.61 -26.91 0.88
CA LEU A 352 6.57 -27.49 0.01
C LEU A 352 7.02 -28.82 -0.61
N SER A 353 8.29 -28.91 -1.01
CA SER A 353 8.89 -30.15 -1.53
C SER A 353 8.88 -31.27 -0.49
N LEU A 354 9.16 -30.96 0.78
CA LEU A 354 9.10 -31.94 1.88
C LEU A 354 7.68 -32.46 2.15
N LEU A 355 6.65 -31.69 1.80
CA LEU A 355 5.24 -32.05 1.97
C LEU A 355 4.62 -32.70 0.72
N ASP A 356 5.42 -32.96 -0.33
CA ASP A 356 4.95 -33.43 -1.64
C ASP A 356 3.82 -32.54 -2.23
N ILE A 357 3.85 -31.24 -1.94
CA ILE A 357 2.89 -30.28 -2.49
C ILE A 357 3.37 -29.78 -3.85
N ASP A 358 2.55 -30.01 -4.87
CA ASP A 358 2.83 -29.53 -6.22
C ASP A 358 2.85 -27.99 -6.32
N VAL A 359 3.82 -27.46 -7.06
CA VAL A 359 4.05 -26.02 -7.20
C VAL A 359 2.90 -25.31 -7.91
N MET A 360 2.18 -25.98 -8.83
CA MET A 360 1.00 -25.39 -9.45
C MET A 360 -0.13 -25.19 -8.45
N SER A 361 -0.33 -26.16 -7.56
CA SER A 361 -1.32 -26.05 -6.49
C SER A 361 -1.00 -24.88 -5.55
N TYR A 362 0.28 -24.70 -5.22
CA TYR A 362 0.74 -23.57 -4.43
C TYR A 362 0.57 -22.22 -5.15
N ILE A 363 0.90 -22.13 -6.44
CA ILE A 363 0.67 -20.95 -7.29
C ILE A 363 -0.82 -20.56 -7.28
N ASN A 364 -1.73 -21.53 -7.41
CA ASN A 364 -3.17 -21.27 -7.38
C ASN A 364 -3.62 -20.67 -6.05
N ILE A 365 -3.04 -21.10 -4.93
CA ILE A 365 -3.32 -20.54 -3.60
C ILE A 365 -2.85 -19.08 -3.52
N LEU A 366 -1.62 -18.79 -3.98
CA LEU A 366 -1.08 -17.43 -4.00
C LEU A 366 -1.91 -16.48 -4.87
N LEU A 367 -2.30 -16.94 -6.07
CA LEU A 367 -3.15 -16.17 -6.97
C LEU A 367 -4.53 -15.92 -6.34
N SER A 368 -5.13 -16.95 -5.72
CA SER A 368 -6.41 -16.82 -5.01
C SER A 368 -6.33 -15.78 -3.89
N PHE A 369 -5.25 -15.79 -3.11
CA PHE A 369 -5.01 -14.78 -2.09
C PHE A 369 -4.87 -13.38 -2.69
N GLY A 370 -4.14 -13.24 -3.81
CA GLY A 370 -4.03 -11.98 -4.53
C GLY A 370 -5.37 -11.44 -5.04
N PHE A 371 -6.27 -12.29 -5.54
CA PHE A 371 -7.64 -11.88 -5.90
C PHE A 371 -8.44 -11.39 -4.68
N VAL A 372 -8.34 -12.07 -3.55
CA VAL A 372 -9.02 -11.66 -2.31
C VAL A 372 -8.51 -10.30 -1.84
N VAL A 373 -7.20 -10.07 -1.83
CA VAL A 373 -6.60 -8.78 -1.46
C VAL A 373 -7.02 -7.68 -2.44
N PHE A 374 -7.06 -7.97 -3.73
CA PHE A 374 -7.50 -7.01 -4.75
C PHE A 374 -8.98 -6.63 -4.55
N VAL A 375 -9.87 -7.60 -4.34
CA VAL A 375 -11.29 -7.35 -4.07
C VAL A 375 -11.47 -6.57 -2.77
N PHE A 376 -10.68 -6.86 -1.74
CA PHE A 376 -10.73 -6.11 -0.49
C PHE A 376 -10.32 -4.65 -0.69
N ALA A 377 -9.19 -4.38 -1.35
CA ALA A 377 -8.74 -3.03 -1.69
C ALA A 377 -9.78 -2.29 -2.55
N TYR A 378 -10.31 -2.95 -3.59
CA TYR A 378 -11.38 -2.41 -4.42
C TYR A 378 -12.62 -2.04 -3.58
N SER A 379 -13.03 -2.92 -2.67
CA SER A 379 -14.23 -2.73 -1.84
C SER A 379 -14.06 -1.56 -0.86
N LEU A 380 -12.88 -1.36 -0.29
CA LEU A 380 -12.55 -0.19 0.53
C LEU A 380 -12.65 1.12 -0.26
N ILE A 381 -12.10 1.14 -1.48
CA ILE A 381 -12.15 2.30 -2.36
C ILE A 381 -13.59 2.58 -2.79
N HIS A 382 -14.31 1.54 -3.22
CA HIS A 382 -15.70 1.64 -3.64
C HIS A 382 -16.62 2.12 -2.50
N LEU A 383 -16.39 1.64 -1.28
CA LEU A 383 -17.11 2.12 -0.10
C LEU A 383 -16.87 3.62 0.12
N TRP A 384 -15.64 4.09 -0.01
CA TRP A 384 -15.34 5.52 0.09
C TRP A 384 -16.08 6.33 -0.99
N GLU A 385 -16.02 5.90 -2.25
CA GLU A 385 -16.71 6.56 -3.37
C GLU A 385 -18.22 6.64 -3.12
N TYR A 386 -18.83 5.54 -2.69
CA TYR A 386 -20.25 5.46 -2.37
C TYR A 386 -20.65 6.41 -1.23
N LEU A 387 -19.88 6.43 -0.14
CA LEU A 387 -20.17 7.25 1.02
C LEU A 387 -19.96 8.76 0.76
N THR A 388 -19.10 9.12 -0.18
CA THR A 388 -18.78 10.51 -0.52
C THR A 388 -19.53 11.03 -1.75
N ASN A 389 -20.35 10.18 -2.39
CA ASN A 389 -20.99 10.45 -3.68
C ASN A 389 -19.99 10.83 -4.79
N TYR A 390 -18.74 10.39 -4.73
CA TYR A 390 -17.75 10.67 -5.77
C TYR A 390 -18.15 10.02 -7.11
N PRO A 391 -17.99 10.69 -8.27
CA PRO A 391 -17.45 12.04 -8.45
C PRO A 391 -18.49 13.17 -8.29
N ASN A 392 -19.77 12.86 -8.12
CA ASN A 392 -20.90 13.80 -8.08
C ASN A 392 -21.13 14.46 -6.70
N SER A 393 -20.08 14.64 -5.89
CA SER A 393 -20.21 15.16 -4.52
C SER A 393 -20.95 16.51 -4.53
N PRO A 394 -21.93 16.76 -3.63
CA PRO A 394 -22.68 18.03 -3.61
C PRO A 394 -21.79 19.27 -3.42
N ASN A 395 -20.58 19.14 -2.87
CA ASN A 395 -19.59 20.23 -2.82
C ASN A 395 -18.98 20.57 -4.20
N THR A 396 -19.16 19.71 -5.21
CA THR A 396 -18.86 20.02 -6.63
C THR A 396 -20.06 20.62 -7.38
N ASN A 397 -21.26 20.60 -6.80
CA ASN A 397 -22.51 21.05 -7.43
C ASN A 397 -22.99 22.45 -7.00
N ARG A 398 -22.15 23.28 -6.39
CA ARG A 398 -22.40 24.74 -6.31
C ARG A 398 -22.06 25.48 -7.62
N GLY A 399 -21.56 24.80 -8.64
CA GLY A 399 -21.34 25.33 -9.98
C GLY A 399 -22.26 24.66 -10.99
N GLY A 400 -23.57 24.88 -10.89
CA GLY A 400 -24.48 24.60 -11.98
C GLY A 400 -24.13 25.48 -13.19
N TYR A 401 -24.21 24.87 -14.36
CA TYR A 401 -24.13 25.39 -15.74
C TYR A 401 -22.81 25.21 -16.48
N THR A 402 -22.95 24.42 -17.54
CA THR A 402 -22.19 24.43 -18.79
C THR A 402 -21.54 25.79 -19.10
N GLU A 403 -20.22 25.87 -19.01
CA GLU A 403 -19.42 26.57 -20.01
C GLU A 403 -17.95 26.13 -19.93
N VAL A 404 -17.35 26.19 -21.11
CA VAL A 404 -16.01 25.73 -21.44
C VAL A 404 -14.98 26.73 -20.91
N VAL A 405 -13.94 26.21 -20.25
CA VAL A 405 -12.64 26.84 -19.95
C VAL A 405 -12.59 27.83 -18.78
N SER A 406 -11.56 27.60 -17.95
CA SER A 406 -11.10 28.35 -16.78
C SER A 406 -12.03 28.19 -15.57
N ASP A 407 -11.59 27.42 -14.57
CA ASP A 407 -11.22 28.05 -13.30
C ASP A 407 -10.68 27.03 -12.29
N ARG A 408 -9.56 27.44 -11.71
CA ARG A 408 -8.63 26.70 -10.84
C ARG A 408 -9.10 26.64 -9.37
N GLU A 409 -10.32 27.14 -9.09
CA GLU A 409 -10.87 27.33 -7.75
C GLU A 409 -11.89 26.27 -7.32
N THR A 410 -12.60 25.62 -8.25
CA THR A 410 -13.66 24.65 -7.93
C THR A 410 -13.14 23.25 -7.54
N VAL A 411 -11.82 23.07 -7.48
CA VAL A 411 -11.10 21.82 -7.19
C VAL A 411 -10.67 21.71 -5.71
N LEU A 412 -10.90 22.75 -4.90
CA LEU A 412 -10.37 22.84 -3.53
C LEU A 412 -10.94 21.76 -2.58
N ASP A 413 -12.22 21.41 -2.69
CA ASP A 413 -12.91 20.70 -1.59
C ASP A 413 -12.92 19.16 -1.70
N ALA A 414 -12.74 18.59 -2.91
CA ALA A 414 -12.69 17.12 -3.05
C ALA A 414 -11.30 16.52 -2.73
N SER A 415 -10.25 17.35 -2.73
CA SER A 415 -8.86 16.96 -2.41
C SER A 415 -8.42 17.32 -0.99
N SER A 416 -9.12 18.21 -0.28
CA SER A 416 -8.79 18.63 1.09
C SER A 416 -8.93 17.50 2.12
N ALA A 417 -9.66 16.42 1.76
CA ALA A 417 -9.67 15.17 2.50
C ALA A 417 -8.29 14.53 2.69
N PHE A 418 -7.25 14.92 1.93
CA PHE A 418 -5.85 14.52 2.18
C PHE A 418 -4.87 15.67 2.50
N LEU A 419 -5.08 16.91 2.04
CA LEU A 419 -4.15 18.03 2.26
C LEU A 419 -4.91 19.34 2.49
N ASP A 420 -4.82 19.85 3.73
CA ASP A 420 -5.27 21.16 4.26
C ASP A 420 -6.74 21.60 4.05
N ASP A 421 -7.40 21.94 5.16
CA ASP A 421 -8.31 23.09 5.29
C ASP A 421 -8.37 23.46 6.80
N ASP A 422 -7.75 24.59 7.12
CA ASP A 422 -8.11 25.44 8.26
C ASP A 422 -9.04 26.49 7.68
N ASP A 423 -10.32 26.49 8.07
CA ASP A 423 -11.19 27.68 8.01
C ASP A 423 -12.17 27.56 9.17
N ASP A 424 -11.89 28.34 10.22
CA ASP A 424 -12.78 28.57 11.35
C ASP A 424 -13.85 29.58 10.89
N GLU A 425 -15.08 29.13 10.63
CA GLU A 425 -16.22 30.03 10.51
C GLU A 425 -16.66 30.46 11.93
N GLU A 426 -16.19 31.63 12.37
CA GLU A 426 -16.82 32.39 13.45
C GLU A 426 -18.10 33.05 12.92
N GLU A 427 -19.26 32.58 13.39
CA GLU A 427 -20.53 33.30 13.26
C GLU A 427 -20.51 34.51 14.20
N ASP A 428 -20.26 35.71 13.66
CA ASP A 428 -20.59 36.97 14.33
C ASP A 428 -21.78 37.66 13.64
N ASP A 429 -22.93 37.55 14.31
CA ASP A 429 -24.18 38.28 14.09
C ASP A 429 -23.99 39.79 14.32
N PHE A 430 -23.97 40.61 13.25
CA PHE A 430 -24.31 42.03 13.36
C PHE A 430 -24.85 42.63 12.05
N GLY A 431 -26.10 43.08 12.09
CA GLY A 431 -26.42 44.47 11.75
C GLY A 431 -26.73 44.82 10.28
N ASN A 432 -28.03 44.84 9.98
CA ASN A 432 -28.70 45.46 8.84
C ASN A 432 -28.21 46.90 8.53
N HIS A 433 -27.71 47.16 7.31
CA HIS A 433 -27.74 48.51 6.70
C HIS A 433 -27.75 48.48 5.17
N ASP A 434 -28.85 48.98 4.60
CA ASP A 434 -29.01 49.36 3.20
C ASP A 434 -28.04 50.48 2.80
N SER A 435 -27.33 50.32 1.69
CA SER A 435 -26.87 51.47 0.90
C SER A 435 -26.64 51.11 -0.58
N HIS A 436 -27.35 51.82 -1.45
CA HIS A 436 -27.19 51.91 -2.89
C HIS A 436 -25.74 52.09 -3.36
N HIS A 437 -25.34 51.45 -4.47
CA HIS A 437 -24.46 52.06 -5.49
C HIS A 437 -24.50 51.32 -6.85
N GLU A 438 -25.11 51.99 -7.83
CA GLU A 438 -24.69 52.26 -9.21
C GLU A 438 -23.80 51.25 -9.98
N SER A 439 -24.37 50.69 -11.05
CA SER A 439 -23.71 49.85 -12.05
C SER A 439 -22.86 50.66 -13.03
N VAL A 440 -21.57 50.35 -13.13
CA VAL A 440 -20.65 50.89 -14.14
C VAL A 440 -20.45 49.88 -15.27
N GLU A 441 -20.86 50.28 -16.47
CA GLU A 441 -20.80 49.53 -17.73
C GLU A 441 -19.38 49.64 -18.33
N LEU A 442 -18.69 48.51 -18.56
CA LEU A 442 -17.37 48.48 -19.20
C LEU A 442 -17.48 48.17 -20.71
N LYS A 443 -16.93 49.10 -21.48
CA LYS A 443 -17.00 49.25 -22.94
C LYS A 443 -16.27 48.14 -23.70
N ASN A 444 -16.93 47.61 -24.73
CA ASN A 444 -16.41 46.65 -25.68
C ASN A 444 -15.53 47.33 -26.75
N THR A 445 -14.31 46.85 -26.98
CA THR A 445 -13.48 47.26 -28.14
C THR A 445 -12.88 46.05 -28.86
N ASN A 446 -13.44 45.77 -30.04
CA ASN A 446 -12.92 44.88 -31.07
C ASN A 446 -11.57 45.37 -31.64
N ARG A 447 -10.67 44.42 -31.97
CA ARG A 447 -10.03 44.18 -33.28
C ARG A 447 -8.58 43.67 -33.14
N LEU A 448 -8.28 42.47 -33.66
CA LEU A 448 -7.41 42.26 -34.85
C LEU A 448 -7.06 40.77 -35.09
N ASN A 449 -7.47 40.32 -36.28
CA ASN A 449 -6.83 39.40 -37.23
C ASN A 449 -6.69 37.89 -36.94
N SER A 450 -7.60 37.17 -37.61
CA SER A 450 -7.48 35.81 -38.14
C SER A 450 -6.41 35.66 -39.24
N VAL A 451 -5.65 34.56 -39.21
CA VAL A 451 -4.96 34.00 -40.39
C VAL A 451 -5.31 32.51 -40.50
N PRO A 452 -5.88 32.02 -41.61
CA PRO A 452 -6.19 30.60 -41.79
C PRO A 452 -5.03 29.84 -42.45
N ARG A 453 -4.81 28.57 -42.05
CA ARG A 453 -3.95 27.63 -42.77
C ARG A 453 -4.76 26.40 -43.17
N ASN A 454 -4.94 26.25 -44.48
CA ASN A 454 -5.10 24.96 -45.16
C ASN A 454 -4.44 25.09 -46.54
N ALA A 455 -3.43 24.27 -46.82
CA ALA A 455 -3.15 23.63 -48.12
C ALA A 455 -1.74 22.99 -48.14
N ILE A 456 -1.71 21.66 -48.20
CA ILE A 456 -0.98 20.80 -49.15
C ILE A 456 0.45 21.24 -49.55
N MET A 457 1.47 20.49 -49.10
CA MET A 457 2.31 19.60 -49.93
C MET A 457 3.08 18.61 -49.05
#